data_AF-T2B287-F1
#
_entry.id   AF-T2B287-F1
#
_cell.length_a   1.000
_cell.length_b   1.000
_cell.length_c   1.000
_cell.angle_alpha   90.00
_cell.angle_beta   90.00
_cell.angle_gamma   90.00
#
_symmetry.space_group_name_H-M   'P 1'
#
loop_
_entity.id
_entity.type
_entity.pdbx_description
1 polymer ?
#
loop_
_entity_poly.entity_id
_entity_poly.type
_entity_poly.pdbx_seq_one_letter_code
_entity_poly.pdbx_strand_id
1 'polypeptide(L)'
;ALAKTSGKDFVNFAKTLNISHSEIDKKICVTQQGSDANSHGWYSGETTKKATDGATPICGGKGKSGSGESKGSPEVLKDFVEKTLIGNESKNWPTSTAASGNTDKPETSDNAKAVAKDLTKLTFEEKTIVAGLLA
;
A
#
# COMPACT_ATOMS: atom_id res chain seq x y z
N ALA A 1 -2.21 -13.93 9.62
CA ALA A 1 -1.67 -13.23 10.82
C ALA A 1 -1.90 -11.73 10.70
N LEU A 2 -1.32 -11.08 9.68
CA LEU A 2 -1.34 -9.62 9.52
C LEU A 2 -2.75 -8.97 9.50
N ALA A 3 -3.75 -9.66 8.96
CA ALA A 3 -5.14 -9.16 8.96
C ALA A 3 -5.76 -9.02 10.37
N LYS A 4 -5.16 -9.65 11.39
CA LYS A 4 -5.56 -9.52 12.80
C LYS A 4 -4.80 -8.43 13.54
N THR A 5 -3.70 -7.92 12.97
CA THR A 5 -2.96 -6.78 13.52
C THR A 5 -3.85 -5.55 13.43
N SER A 6 -3.98 -4.79 14.52
CA SER A 6 -4.77 -3.56 14.48
C SER A 6 -4.12 -2.56 13.51
N GLY A 7 -4.92 -1.68 12.91
CA GLY A 7 -4.38 -0.68 11.99
C GLY A 7 -3.40 0.26 12.69
N LYS A 8 -3.67 0.65 13.94
CA LYS A 8 -2.75 1.41 14.80
C LYS A 8 -1.40 0.71 14.99
N ASP A 9 -1.40 -0.58 15.32
CA ASP A 9 -0.15 -1.32 15.52
C ASP A 9 0.62 -1.45 14.20
N PHE A 10 -0.09 -1.69 13.09
CA PHE A 10 0.52 -1.75 11.77
C PHE A 10 1.15 -0.40 11.35
N VAL A 11 0.48 0.71 11.63
CA VAL A 11 0.99 2.06 11.37
C VAL A 11 2.25 2.33 12.21
N ASN A 12 2.27 1.95 13.49
CA ASN A 12 3.45 2.11 14.34
C ASN A 12 4.63 1.25 13.86
N PHE A 13 4.35 0.02 13.44
CA PHE A 13 5.35 -0.84 12.79
C PHE A 13 5.96 -0.16 11.56
N ALA A 14 5.12 0.34 10.63
CA ALA A 14 5.60 0.95 9.40
C ALA A 14 6.40 2.24 9.66
N LYS A 15 5.94 3.10 10.59
CA LYS A 15 6.68 4.29 11.03
C LYS A 15 8.06 3.92 11.56
N THR A 16 8.14 2.89 12.40
CA THR A 16 9.40 2.41 12.97
C THR A 16 10.32 1.85 11.88
N LEU A 17 9.80 1.00 11.00
CA LEU A 17 10.54 0.42 9.88
C LEU A 17 11.10 1.50 8.95
N ASN A 18 10.32 2.53 8.63
CA ASN A 18 10.78 3.63 7.79
C ASN A 18 11.92 4.43 8.46
N ILE A 19 11.89 4.60 9.79
CA ILE A 19 12.95 5.32 10.53
C ILE A 19 14.25 4.49 10.59
N SER A 20 14.17 3.19 10.90
CA SER A 20 15.35 2.36 11.14
C SER A 20 15.86 1.63 9.89
N HIS A 21 14.98 1.31 8.94
CA HIS A 21 15.26 0.47 7.78
C HIS A 21 14.48 0.95 6.54
N SER A 22 14.65 2.22 6.16
CA SER A 22 13.96 2.83 5.00
C SER A 22 14.16 2.07 3.68
N GLU A 23 15.26 1.34 3.50
CA GLU A 23 15.48 0.50 2.32
C GLU A 23 14.55 -0.72 2.26
N ILE A 24 14.03 -1.19 3.41
CA ILE A 24 13.00 -2.23 3.47
C ILE A 24 11.61 -1.62 3.23
N ASP A 25 11.34 -0.44 3.81
CA ASP A 25 10.09 0.30 3.58
C ASP A 25 9.83 0.51 2.08
N LYS A 26 10.88 0.88 1.32
CA LYS A 26 10.85 1.07 -0.14
C LYS A 26 10.53 -0.18 -0.95
N LYS A 27 10.50 -1.36 -0.35
CA LYS A 27 10.23 -2.65 -1.02
C LYS A 27 8.82 -3.19 -0.76
N ILE A 28 8.08 -2.57 0.14
CA ILE A 28 6.75 -3.02 0.55
C ILE A 28 5.72 -2.04 0.02
N CYS A 29 4.59 -2.54 -0.49
CA CYS A 29 3.53 -1.71 -1.05
C CYS A 29 4.05 -0.76 -2.14
N VAL A 30 4.95 -1.24 -2.99
CA VAL A 30 5.44 -0.44 -4.12
C VAL A 30 4.35 -0.36 -5.18
N THR A 31 3.79 0.83 -5.38
CA THR A 31 2.76 1.07 -6.41
C THR A 31 3.27 0.73 -7.81
N GLN A 32 2.38 0.24 -8.67
CA GLN A 32 2.73 -0.29 -9.97
C GLN A 32 2.38 0.66 -11.11
N GLN A 33 3.17 0.60 -12.18
CA GLN A 33 2.88 1.29 -13.44
C GLN A 33 1.56 0.81 -14.04
N GLY A 34 0.78 1.77 -14.53
CA GLY A 34 -0.41 1.60 -15.34
C GLY A 34 -0.11 1.16 -16.78
N SER A 35 -0.58 1.93 -17.76
CA SER A 35 -0.28 1.70 -19.18
C SER A 35 1.02 2.33 -19.67
N ASP A 36 1.52 3.36 -18.97
CA ASP A 36 2.73 4.10 -19.34
C ASP A 36 3.79 4.01 -18.24
N ALA A 37 5.07 4.19 -18.59
CA ALA A 37 6.18 4.14 -17.64
C ALA A 37 6.09 5.18 -16.51
N ASN A 38 5.38 6.30 -16.75
CA ASN A 38 5.19 7.40 -15.81
C ASN A 38 3.79 7.41 -15.17
N SER A 39 3.03 6.32 -15.28
CA SER A 39 1.66 6.25 -14.75
C SER A 39 1.58 5.31 -13.55
N HIS A 40 2.41 5.50 -12.52
CA HIS A 40 2.28 4.73 -11.28
C HIS A 40 0.96 5.03 -10.58
N GLY A 41 0.44 4.06 -9.83
CA GLY A 41 -0.62 4.32 -8.86
C GLY A 41 -0.11 5.24 -7.75
N TRP A 42 -1.02 5.89 -7.04
CA TRP A 42 -0.66 6.68 -5.86
C TRP A 42 -1.68 6.49 -4.75
N TYR A 43 -1.20 6.59 -3.51
CA TYR A 43 -1.99 6.30 -2.35
C TYR A 43 -3.01 7.40 -2.05
N SER A 44 -4.21 6.96 -1.73
CA SER A 44 -5.34 7.81 -1.33
C SER A 44 -6.18 7.10 -0.27
N GLY A 45 -7.15 7.82 0.30
CA GLY A 45 -8.07 7.27 1.29
C GLY A 45 -9.22 6.43 0.72
N GLU A 46 -9.35 6.34 -0.61
CA GLU A 46 -10.41 5.59 -1.31
C GLU A 46 -10.03 5.36 -2.79
N THR A 47 -10.43 4.22 -3.37
CA THR A 47 -10.18 3.94 -4.78
C THR A 47 -11.09 4.80 -5.65
N THR A 48 -10.50 5.78 -6.34
CA THR A 48 -11.15 6.57 -7.40
C THR A 48 -10.62 6.24 -8.79
N LYS A 49 -9.71 5.26 -8.88
CA LYS A 49 -9.06 4.81 -10.11
C LYS A 49 -10.04 4.63 -11.27
N LYS A 50 -9.67 5.23 -12.41
CA LYS A 50 -10.38 5.22 -13.69
C LYS A 50 -9.34 5.18 -14.82
N ALA A 51 -9.78 5.28 -16.07
CA ALA A 51 -8.85 5.40 -17.21
C ALA A 51 -7.87 6.58 -17.08
N THR A 52 -8.26 7.66 -16.41
CA THR A 52 -7.48 8.91 -16.30
C THR A 52 -6.97 9.21 -14.89
N ASP A 53 -7.29 8.37 -13.91
CA ASP A 53 -7.00 8.55 -12.47
C ASP A 53 -6.41 7.23 -11.92
N GLY A 54 -5.31 7.32 -11.18
CA GLY A 54 -4.55 6.21 -10.61
C GLY A 54 -4.58 6.14 -9.08
N ALA A 55 -5.42 6.93 -8.42
CA ALA A 55 -5.53 6.93 -6.96
C ALA A 55 -6.06 5.59 -6.42
N THR A 56 -5.39 5.04 -5.41
CA THR A 56 -5.69 3.72 -4.86
C THR A 56 -5.35 3.62 -3.36
N PRO A 57 -6.19 2.99 -2.54
CA PRO A 57 -5.89 2.59 -1.18
C PRO A 57 -5.43 1.13 -1.10
N ILE A 58 -5.04 0.52 -2.22
CA ILE A 58 -4.60 -0.88 -2.28
C ILE A 58 -3.07 -0.90 -2.24
N CYS A 59 -2.48 -1.56 -1.25
CA CYS A 59 -1.04 -1.79 -1.17
C CYS A 59 -0.52 -2.43 -2.48
N GLY A 60 0.41 -1.74 -3.16
CA GLY A 60 0.93 -2.14 -4.47
C GLY A 60 -0.02 -1.84 -5.63
N GLY A 61 -1.00 -0.96 -5.45
CA GLY A 61 -2.02 -0.66 -6.44
C GLY A 61 -1.45 -0.14 -7.75
N LYS A 62 -2.08 -0.56 -8.85
CA LYS A 62 -1.68 -0.22 -10.22
C LYS A 62 -2.26 1.12 -10.65
N GLY A 63 -1.47 1.94 -11.33
CA GLY A 63 -1.93 3.22 -11.89
C GLY A 63 -2.89 3.09 -13.07
N LYS A 64 -3.22 4.25 -13.65
CA LYS A 64 -4.25 4.43 -14.68
C LYS A 64 -3.93 3.71 -16.01
N SER A 65 -4.96 3.40 -16.79
CA SER A 65 -4.83 2.69 -18.07
C SER A 65 -4.89 3.56 -19.34
N GLY A 66 -5.23 4.84 -19.23
CA GLY A 66 -5.31 5.79 -20.34
C GLY A 66 -4.56 7.10 -20.06
N SER A 67 -4.65 8.08 -20.96
CA SER A 67 -4.01 9.40 -20.81
C SER A 67 -4.66 10.22 -19.66
N GLY A 68 -3.87 10.83 -18.77
CA GLY A 68 -4.39 11.55 -17.59
C GLY A 68 -3.31 11.93 -16.58
N GLU A 69 -3.70 12.14 -15.31
CA GLU A 69 -2.77 12.50 -14.22
C GLU A 69 -1.71 11.40 -14.01
N SER A 70 -0.44 11.81 -13.96
CA SER A 70 0.70 10.89 -14.01
C SER A 70 1.61 11.11 -12.81
N LYS A 71 2.00 10.03 -12.15
CA LYS A 71 3.01 10.02 -11.08
C LYS A 71 4.25 9.29 -11.60
N GLY A 72 5.32 10.06 -11.78
CA GLY A 72 6.57 9.57 -12.37
C GLY A 72 7.33 8.59 -11.49
N SER A 73 7.08 8.58 -10.19
CA SER A 73 7.75 7.70 -9.23
C SER A 73 6.73 6.83 -8.49
N PRO A 74 7.09 5.59 -8.14
CA PRO A 74 6.27 4.75 -7.28
C PRO A 74 6.26 5.29 -5.84
N GLU A 75 5.10 5.17 -5.21
CA GLU A 75 4.92 5.30 -3.76
C GLU A 75 5.10 3.94 -3.05
N VAL A 76 5.47 3.98 -1.76
CA VAL A 76 5.92 2.82 -0.96
C VAL A 76 5.13 2.69 0.36
N LEU A 77 5.57 1.82 1.29
CA LEU A 77 4.84 1.53 2.53
C LEU A 77 4.58 2.76 3.40
N LYS A 78 5.57 3.66 3.56
CA LYS A 78 5.36 4.93 4.26
C LYS A 78 4.20 5.73 3.65
N ASP A 79 4.16 5.87 2.33
CA ASP A 79 3.10 6.60 1.63
C ASP A 79 1.73 5.95 1.83
N PHE A 80 1.67 4.61 1.76
CA PHE A 80 0.45 3.85 2.03
C PHE A 80 -0.08 4.17 3.43
N VAL A 81 0.77 4.09 4.45
CA VAL A 81 0.38 4.37 5.83
C VAL A 81 -0.07 5.83 6.01
N GLU A 82 0.65 6.80 5.43
CA GLU A 82 0.33 8.22 5.59
C GLU A 82 -0.93 8.65 4.84
N LYS A 83 -1.15 8.13 3.62
CA LYS A 83 -2.22 8.60 2.72
C LYS A 83 -3.45 7.70 2.72
N THR A 84 -3.31 6.43 3.08
CA THR A 84 -4.39 5.43 3.01
C THR A 84 -4.94 5.06 4.39
N LEU A 85 -4.08 4.91 5.41
CA LEU A 85 -4.48 4.49 6.76
C LEU A 85 -4.86 5.68 7.66
N ILE A 86 -5.84 6.45 7.19
CA ILE A 86 -6.36 7.66 7.88
C ILE A 86 -7.49 7.31 8.88
N GLY A 87 -7.97 8.29 9.64
CA GLY A 87 -9.12 8.11 10.55
C GLY A 87 -8.78 7.18 11.73
N ASN A 88 -7.90 7.64 12.61
CA ASN A 88 -7.36 6.86 13.74
C ASN A 88 -6.70 5.54 13.30
N GLU A 89 -5.98 5.59 12.17
CA GLU A 89 -5.12 4.49 11.71
C GLU A 89 -5.91 3.22 11.33
N SER A 90 -7.22 3.31 11.12
CA SER A 90 -8.12 2.16 10.91
C SER A 90 -8.75 2.08 9.52
N LYS A 91 -8.89 3.22 8.81
CA LYS A 91 -9.47 3.22 7.47
C LYS A 91 -8.56 2.44 6.53
N ASN A 92 -9.15 1.63 5.65
CA ASN A 92 -8.45 0.81 4.66
C ASN A 92 -7.54 -0.30 5.23
N TRP A 93 -7.64 -0.62 6.53
CA TRP A 93 -6.94 -1.77 7.13
C TRP A 93 -7.91 -2.72 7.85
N PRO A 94 -7.84 -4.05 7.62
CA PRO A 94 -6.96 -4.75 6.68
C PRO A 94 -7.48 -4.77 5.24
N THR A 95 -8.64 -4.17 4.99
CA THR A 95 -9.38 -4.19 3.72
C THR A 95 -9.50 -2.78 3.17
N SER A 96 -9.26 -2.60 1.87
CA SER A 96 -9.37 -1.33 1.16
C SER A 96 -10.82 -0.81 1.05
N THR A 97 -10.99 0.41 0.53
CA THR A 97 -12.30 1.03 0.25
C THR A 97 -12.32 1.53 -1.18
N ALA A 98 -13.42 1.39 -1.89
CA ALA A 98 -13.57 1.94 -3.23
C ALA A 98 -14.84 2.77 -3.37
N ALA A 99 -14.77 3.83 -4.18
CA ALA A 99 -15.94 4.61 -4.53
C ALA A 99 -16.94 3.74 -5.31
N SER A 100 -18.22 4.04 -5.15
CA SER A 100 -19.31 3.35 -5.85
C SER A 100 -19.08 3.30 -7.37
N GLY A 101 -19.21 2.11 -7.95
CA GLY A 101 -19.02 1.89 -9.39
C GLY A 101 -17.57 1.74 -9.84
N ASN A 102 -16.59 1.75 -8.92
CA ASN A 102 -15.22 1.39 -9.26
C ASN A 102 -15.11 -0.10 -9.62
N THR A 103 -14.24 -0.40 -10.59
CA THR A 103 -13.91 -1.77 -11.01
C THR A 103 -12.99 -2.47 -10.03
N ASP A 104 -12.11 -1.72 -9.37
CA ASP A 104 -11.18 -2.22 -8.37
C ASP A 104 -11.90 -2.26 -7.01
N LYS A 105 -12.76 -3.28 -6.87
CA LYS A 105 -13.59 -3.49 -5.68
C LYS A 105 -12.76 -4.04 -4.52
N PRO A 106 -13.03 -3.63 -3.26
CA PRO A 106 -12.34 -4.20 -2.11
C PRO A 106 -12.61 -5.69 -1.98
N GLU A 107 -11.55 -6.44 -1.68
CA GLU A 107 -11.67 -7.84 -1.29
C GLU A 107 -11.32 -8.01 0.19
N THR A 108 -11.92 -8.99 0.84
CA THR A 108 -11.67 -9.25 2.27
C THR A 108 -10.17 -9.38 2.56
N SER A 109 -9.66 -8.43 3.35
CA SER A 109 -8.26 -8.33 3.78
C SER A 109 -7.23 -8.18 2.65
N ASP A 110 -7.61 -7.57 1.52
CA ASP A 110 -6.73 -7.32 0.38
C ASP A 110 -5.39 -6.66 0.76
N ASN A 111 -5.40 -5.60 1.54
CA ASN A 111 -4.20 -4.89 1.96
C ASN A 111 -3.30 -5.75 2.86
N ALA A 112 -3.87 -6.44 3.83
CA ALA A 112 -3.08 -7.34 4.68
C ALA A 112 -2.48 -8.51 3.88
N LYS A 113 -3.18 -9.02 2.85
CA LYS A 113 -2.65 -10.05 1.93
C LYS A 113 -1.55 -9.50 1.05
N ALA A 114 -1.71 -8.30 0.51
CA ALA A 114 -0.74 -7.63 -0.35
C ALA A 114 0.57 -7.36 0.41
N VAL A 115 0.49 -6.77 1.62
CA VAL A 115 1.67 -6.58 2.48
C VAL A 115 2.35 -7.91 2.77
N ALA A 116 1.59 -8.93 3.20
CA ALA A 116 2.17 -10.25 3.48
C ALA A 116 2.89 -10.85 2.26
N LYS A 117 2.37 -10.64 1.05
CA LYS A 117 3.01 -11.07 -0.20
C LYS A 117 4.31 -10.33 -0.48
N ASP A 118 4.43 -9.06 -0.12
CA ASP A 118 5.69 -8.33 -0.28
C ASP A 118 6.72 -8.74 0.77
N LEU A 119 6.28 -8.99 2.01
CA LEU A 119 7.16 -9.52 3.07
C LEU A 119 7.81 -10.87 2.71
N THR A 120 7.12 -11.73 1.94
CA THR A 120 7.70 -13.01 1.50
C THR A 120 8.79 -12.86 0.45
N LYS A 121 8.88 -11.70 -0.24
CA LYS A 121 9.90 -11.42 -1.26
C LYS A 121 11.19 -10.83 -0.69
N LEU A 122 11.16 -10.37 0.57
CA LEU A 122 12.33 -9.86 1.26
C LEU A 122 13.40 -10.96 1.42
N THR A 123 14.66 -10.53 1.56
CA THR A 123 15.77 -11.42 1.91
C THR A 123 15.58 -12.02 3.30
N PHE A 124 16.35 -13.05 3.64
CA PHE A 124 16.26 -13.69 4.94
C PHE A 124 16.52 -12.69 6.09
N GLU A 125 17.56 -11.87 5.98
CA GLU A 125 17.92 -10.86 6.99
C GLU A 125 16.83 -9.80 7.16
N GLU A 126 16.30 -9.28 6.06
CA GLU A 126 15.20 -8.30 6.08
C GLU A 126 13.93 -8.88 6.71
N LYS A 127 13.62 -10.15 6.45
CA LYS A 127 12.50 -10.85 7.11
C LYS A 127 12.70 -10.94 8.61
N THR A 128 13.91 -11.23 9.08
CA THR A 128 14.22 -11.27 10.51
C THR A 128 14.02 -9.91 11.16
N ILE A 129 14.47 -8.84 10.51
CA ILE A 129 14.25 -7.45 10.97
C ILE A 129 12.76 -7.14 11.06
N VAL A 130 12.00 -7.39 9.99
CA VAL A 130 10.56 -7.12 9.96
C VAL A 130 9.81 -7.94 11.00
N ALA A 131 10.14 -9.22 11.17
CA ALA A 131 9.53 -10.08 12.17
C ALA A 131 9.80 -9.56 13.60
N GLY A 132 10.99 -9.04 13.87
CA GLY A 132 11.34 -8.44 15.16
C GLY A 132 10.57 -7.14 15.46
N LEU A 133 10.21 -6.37 14.42
CA LEU A 133 9.43 -5.14 14.57
C LEU A 133 7.91 -5.37 14.63
N LEU A 134 7.42 -6.52 14.14
CA LEU A 134 6.01 -6.92 14.18
C LEU A 134 5.63 -7.75 15.43
N ALA A 135 6.61 -8.07 16.28
CA ALA A 135 6.45 -8.92 17.45
C ALA A 135 5.71 -8.25 18.61
#